data_AF-A0A381I7S7-F1
#
_entry.id   AF-A0A381I7S7-F1
#
_cell.length_a   1.000
_cell.length_b   1.000
_cell.length_c   1.000
_cell.angle_alpha   90.00
_cell.angle_beta   90.00
_cell.angle_gamma   90.00
#
_symmetry.space_group_name_H-M   'P 1'
#
loop_
_entity.id
_entity.type
_entity.pdbx_description
1 polymer ?
#
loop_
_entity_poly.entity_id
_entity_poly.type
_entity_poly.pdbx_seq_one_letter_code
_entity_poly.pdbx_strand_id
1 'polypeptide(L)'
;MGKTKDVIVFGFALFAMFFGAGNLIFPPYLGIITGPEWLIAFLGFTFADAGLALLAVMATAKFDGNVVEMFKRCGIKLGILIGCADILCIGPFLAIPRTGATTYEMGIMPLFGTSIPVLLFCILFFAISYVLTIRPSKVVDIVWTVFNSSSSNSFSIYNYKGIISPLGDIVDKPMIPNVFAEGIGQGYQTMDAFAAIALASVLIVSLNDKGYSTISDKLKMIGKAGVLACGGLALVYGGLCFLGQLYQQCMEQMQYNHK
;
A
#
# COMPACT_ATOMS: atom_id res chain seq x y z
N MET A 1 5.00 11.52 -28.43
CA MET A 1 5.37 10.26 -27.74
C MET A 1 4.14 9.36 -27.72
N GLY A 2 4.30 8.04 -27.92
CA GLY A 2 3.14 7.16 -28.15
C GLY A 2 2.30 6.90 -26.88
N LYS A 3 0.97 6.79 -27.05
CA LYS A 3 0.00 6.54 -25.96
C LYS A 3 0.41 5.38 -25.03
N THR A 4 1.08 4.35 -25.54
CA THR A 4 1.58 3.21 -24.76
C THR A 4 2.71 3.60 -23.80
N LYS A 5 3.62 4.51 -24.20
CA LYS A 5 4.70 4.98 -23.32
C LYS A 5 4.14 5.80 -22.15
N ASP A 6 3.11 6.61 -22.41
CA ASP A 6 2.43 7.35 -21.35
C ASP A 6 1.71 6.42 -20.38
N VAL A 7 1.05 5.35 -20.87
CA VAL A 7 0.46 4.30 -20.01
C VAL A 7 1.47 3.69 -19.06
N ILE A 8 2.67 3.39 -19.55
CA ILE A 8 3.73 2.82 -18.71
C ILE A 8 4.19 3.83 -17.67
N VAL A 9 4.49 5.07 -18.08
CA VAL A 9 4.99 6.11 -17.17
C VAL A 9 3.97 6.46 -16.09
N PHE A 10 2.71 6.70 -16.47
CA PHE A 10 1.65 7.00 -15.50
C PHE A 10 1.26 5.79 -14.67
N GLY A 11 1.38 4.57 -15.22
CA GLY A 11 1.15 3.35 -14.45
C GLY A 11 2.22 3.13 -13.38
N PHE A 12 3.49 3.38 -13.70
CA PHE A 12 4.56 3.37 -12.69
C PHE A 12 4.44 4.53 -11.70
N ALA A 13 3.94 5.69 -12.12
CA ALA A 13 3.67 6.79 -11.19
C ALA A 13 2.54 6.43 -10.20
N LEU A 14 1.44 5.85 -10.69
CA LEU A 14 0.36 5.34 -9.84
C LEU A 14 0.81 4.20 -8.93
N PHE A 15 1.62 3.27 -9.45
CA PHE A 15 2.25 2.23 -8.65
C PHE A 15 3.07 2.86 -7.51
N ALA A 16 4.00 3.76 -7.82
CA ALA A 16 4.85 4.39 -6.82
C ALA A 16 4.04 5.22 -5.80
N MET A 17 2.95 5.84 -6.24
CA MET A 17 2.05 6.61 -5.39
C MET A 17 1.27 5.73 -4.40
N PHE A 18 0.86 4.53 -4.81
CA PHE A 18 0.16 3.55 -3.97
C PHE A 18 1.11 2.51 -3.35
N PHE A 19 2.41 2.62 -3.53
CA PHE A 19 3.37 1.66 -2.99
C PHE A 19 4.05 2.24 -1.76
N GLY A 20 3.31 2.25 -0.65
CA GLY A 20 3.73 2.83 0.63
C GLY A 20 4.36 1.83 1.61
N ALA A 21 4.84 2.35 2.75
CA ALA A 21 5.44 1.55 3.83
C ALA A 21 4.43 0.61 4.49
N GLY A 22 3.15 1.01 4.61
CA GLY A 22 2.08 0.12 5.09
C GLY A 22 1.95 -1.12 4.20
N ASN A 23 2.16 -0.96 2.90
CA ASN A 23 1.97 -2.02 1.91
C ASN A 23 3.11 -3.05 1.92
N LEU A 24 4.13 -2.86 2.76
CA LEU A 24 5.16 -3.84 3.07
C LEU A 24 4.87 -4.62 4.37
N ILE A 25 4.06 -4.06 5.26
CA ILE A 25 3.80 -4.61 6.59
C ILE A 25 2.48 -5.38 6.61
N PHE A 26 1.42 -4.80 6.04
CA PHE A 26 0.07 -5.37 6.11
C PHE A 26 -0.06 -6.68 5.32
N PRO A 27 0.47 -6.85 4.09
CA PRO A 27 0.28 -8.10 3.36
C PRO A 27 0.93 -9.32 4.05
N PRO A 28 2.22 -9.30 4.50
CA PRO A 28 2.77 -10.42 5.26
C PRO A 28 1.99 -10.71 6.54
N TYR A 29 1.60 -9.67 7.28
CA TYR A 29 0.77 -9.85 8.49
C TYR A 29 -0.57 -10.53 8.18
N LEU A 30 -1.24 -10.08 7.11
CA LEU A 30 -2.49 -10.66 6.65
C LEU A 30 -2.29 -12.14 6.27
N GLY A 31 -1.19 -12.47 5.58
CA GLY A 31 -0.81 -13.85 5.28
C GLY A 31 -0.64 -14.72 6.52
N ILE A 32 -0.02 -14.19 7.58
CA ILE A 32 0.20 -14.90 8.85
C ILE A 32 -1.15 -15.25 9.51
N ILE A 33 -2.05 -14.28 9.66
CA ILE A 33 -3.29 -14.47 10.43
C ILE A 33 -4.36 -15.26 9.64
N THR A 34 -4.27 -15.27 8.32
CA THR A 34 -5.27 -15.92 7.43
C THR A 34 -4.83 -17.29 6.93
N GLY A 35 -3.54 -17.62 7.01
CA GLY A 35 -3.01 -18.95 6.70
C GLY A 35 -3.48 -19.45 5.33
N PRO A 36 -4.16 -20.61 5.25
CA PRO A 36 -4.55 -21.23 3.97
C PRO A 36 -5.52 -20.36 3.15
N GLU A 37 -6.28 -19.46 3.78
CA GLU A 37 -7.26 -18.60 3.12
C GLU A 37 -6.68 -17.23 2.70
N TRP A 38 -5.34 -17.07 2.71
CA TRP A 38 -4.67 -15.81 2.39
C TRP A 38 -5.11 -15.18 1.07
N LEU A 39 -5.47 -15.99 0.06
CA LEU A 39 -5.88 -15.49 -1.25
C LEU A 39 -7.21 -14.72 -1.17
N ILE A 40 -8.15 -15.18 -0.33
CA ILE A 40 -9.43 -14.51 -0.10
C ILE A 40 -9.19 -13.17 0.61
N ALA A 41 -8.33 -13.17 1.63
CA ALA A 41 -7.94 -11.96 2.35
C ALA A 41 -7.26 -10.95 1.42
N PHE A 42 -6.33 -11.45 0.60
CA PHE A 42 -5.56 -10.68 -0.35
C PHE A 42 -6.43 -9.98 -1.40
N LEU A 43 -7.49 -10.65 -1.88
CA LEU A 43 -8.46 -10.02 -2.78
C LEU A 43 -9.21 -8.87 -2.10
N GLY A 44 -9.65 -9.06 -0.84
CA GLY A 44 -10.26 -8.01 -0.04
C GLY A 44 -9.32 -6.83 0.22
N PHE A 45 -8.06 -7.13 0.56
CA PHE A 45 -6.99 -6.15 0.76
C PHE A 45 -6.75 -5.33 -0.50
N THR A 46 -6.49 -5.98 -1.63
CA THR A 46 -6.17 -5.31 -2.90
C THR A 46 -7.34 -4.45 -3.39
N PHE A 47 -8.57 -4.90 -3.15
CA PHE A 47 -9.76 -4.11 -3.47
C PHE A 47 -9.85 -2.84 -2.62
N ALA A 48 -9.69 -2.97 -1.30
CA ALA A 48 -9.81 -1.86 -0.36
C ALA A 48 -8.64 -0.86 -0.47
N ASP A 49 -7.44 -1.35 -0.76
CA ASP A 49 -6.24 -0.55 -0.91
C ASP A 49 -6.16 0.08 -2.32
N ALA A 50 -5.60 -0.65 -3.29
CA ALA A 50 -5.38 -0.16 -4.65
C ALA A 50 -6.69 0.14 -5.41
N GLY A 51 -7.74 -0.66 -5.20
CA GLY A 51 -9.03 -0.49 -5.88
C GLY A 51 -9.72 0.83 -5.52
N LEU A 52 -9.91 1.08 -4.23
CA LEU A 52 -10.51 2.34 -3.76
C LEU A 52 -9.62 3.54 -4.06
N ALA A 53 -8.30 3.41 -3.94
CA ALA A 53 -7.37 4.47 -4.32
C ALA A 53 -7.48 4.84 -5.81
N LEU A 54 -7.56 3.86 -6.70
CA LEU A 54 -7.78 4.12 -8.13
C LEU A 54 -9.14 4.79 -8.39
N LEU A 55 -10.20 4.34 -7.71
CA LEU A 55 -11.51 4.98 -7.80
C LEU A 55 -11.48 6.43 -7.33
N ALA A 56 -10.74 6.74 -6.27
CA ALA A 56 -10.54 8.09 -5.78
C ALA A 56 -9.83 8.97 -6.83
N VAL A 57 -8.73 8.50 -7.44
CA VAL A 57 -8.05 9.22 -8.53
C VAL A 57 -9.01 9.47 -9.71
N MET A 58 -9.78 8.46 -10.11
CA MET A 58 -10.76 8.58 -11.20
C MET A 58 -11.90 9.55 -10.85
N ALA A 59 -12.34 9.58 -9.59
CA ALA A 59 -13.34 10.53 -9.12
C ALA A 59 -12.80 11.96 -9.21
N THR A 60 -11.58 12.20 -8.71
CA THR A 60 -10.92 13.52 -8.79
C THR A 60 -10.68 13.95 -10.24
N ALA A 61 -10.38 13.01 -11.15
CA ALA A 61 -10.22 13.30 -12.58
C ALA A 61 -11.48 13.83 -13.27
N LYS A 62 -12.68 13.50 -12.75
CA LYS A 62 -13.94 14.08 -13.25
C LYS A 62 -14.10 15.57 -12.92
N PHE A 63 -13.34 16.07 -11.96
CA PHE A 63 -13.33 17.47 -11.52
C PHE A 63 -12.01 18.16 -11.86
N ASP A 64 -11.27 17.65 -12.85
CA ASP A 64 -10.01 18.22 -13.31
C ASP A 64 -8.98 18.47 -12.19
N GLY A 65 -8.90 17.57 -11.22
CA GLY A 65 -7.96 17.72 -10.11
C GLY A 65 -8.49 18.59 -8.97
N ASN A 66 -9.67 19.20 -9.10
CA ASN A 66 -10.23 20.06 -8.06
C ASN A 66 -10.99 19.24 -7.01
N VAL A 67 -10.28 18.85 -5.95
CA VAL A 67 -10.82 18.08 -4.81
C VAL A 67 -11.94 18.82 -4.09
N VAL A 68 -11.83 20.15 -3.95
CA VAL A 68 -12.87 20.96 -3.29
C VAL A 68 -14.16 20.91 -4.10
N GLU A 69 -14.07 21.07 -5.43
CA GLU A 69 -15.22 20.99 -6.32
C GLU A 69 -15.86 19.59 -6.32
N MET A 70 -15.04 18.54 -6.22
CA MET A 70 -15.52 17.17 -6.05
C MET A 70 -16.38 17.03 -4.79
N PHE A 71 -15.90 17.53 -3.65
CA PHE A 71 -16.62 17.42 -2.37
C PHE A 71 -17.83 18.38 -2.25
N LYS A 72 -17.86 19.49 -3.01
CA LYS A 72 -19.02 20.40 -3.03
C LYS A 72 -20.31 19.72 -3.47
N ARG A 73 -20.25 18.55 -4.13
CA ARG A 73 -21.45 17.74 -4.44
C ARG A 73 -22.26 17.35 -3.19
N CYS A 74 -21.63 17.30 -2.02
CA CYS A 74 -22.30 17.06 -0.74
C CYS A 74 -22.81 18.36 -0.08
N GLY A 75 -22.65 19.52 -0.74
CA GLY A 75 -22.90 20.85 -0.22
C GLY A 75 -21.62 21.60 0.10
N ILE A 76 -21.58 22.93 -0.13
CA ILE A 76 -20.35 23.74 -0.04
C ILE A 76 -19.70 23.67 1.36
N LYS A 77 -20.49 23.83 2.42
CA LYS A 77 -19.99 23.79 3.80
C LYS A 77 -19.43 22.41 4.17
N LEU A 78 -20.16 21.35 3.80
CA LEU A 78 -19.75 19.98 4.07
C LEU A 78 -18.52 19.60 3.24
N GLY A 79 -18.43 20.05 1.99
CA GLY A 79 -17.30 19.73 1.13
C GLY A 79 -15.99 20.38 1.58
N ILE A 80 -16.03 21.62 2.05
CA ILE A 80 -14.87 22.26 2.69
C ILE A 80 -14.48 21.51 3.96
N LEU A 81 -15.46 21.14 4.81
CA LEU A 81 -15.19 20.40 6.04
C LEU A 81 -14.54 19.05 5.77
N ILE A 82 -15.05 18.27 4.81
CA ILE A 82 -14.48 16.97 4.42
C ILE A 82 -13.08 17.15 3.82
N GLY A 83 -12.88 18.12 2.93
CA GLY A 83 -11.55 18.38 2.34
C GLY A 83 -10.51 18.81 3.39
N CYS A 84 -10.89 19.66 4.35
CA CYS A 84 -10.03 20.01 5.47
C CYS A 84 -9.73 18.80 6.35
N ALA A 85 -10.75 18.00 6.67
CA ALA A 85 -10.59 16.78 7.47
C ALA A 85 -9.65 15.77 6.79
N ASP A 86 -9.77 15.59 5.47
CA ASP A 86 -8.92 14.70 4.67
C ASP A 86 -7.44 15.12 4.77
N ILE A 87 -7.12 16.39 4.48
CA ILE A 87 -5.75 16.91 4.56
C ILE A 87 -5.18 16.78 5.99
N LEU A 88 -5.98 17.07 7.01
CA LEU A 88 -5.57 16.94 8.40
C LEU A 88 -5.34 15.48 8.83
N CYS A 89 -6.15 14.55 8.33
CA CYS A 89 -6.00 13.12 8.57
C CYS A 89 -4.73 12.59 7.88
N ILE A 90 -4.49 12.96 6.63
CA ILE A 90 -3.30 12.50 5.89
C ILE A 90 -2.03 13.04 6.54
N GLY A 91 -1.99 14.34 6.86
CA GLY A 91 -0.80 14.98 7.41
C GLY A 91 -0.66 14.75 8.92
N PRO A 92 -1.01 15.74 9.75
CA PRO A 92 -0.59 15.81 11.14
C PRO A 92 -1.28 14.81 12.09
N PHE A 93 -2.50 14.37 11.81
CA PHE A 93 -3.32 13.73 12.85
C PHE A 93 -3.45 12.21 12.76
N LEU A 94 -3.46 11.63 11.56
CA LEU A 94 -3.77 10.20 11.43
C LEU A 94 -2.65 9.44 10.70
N ALA A 95 -2.50 9.61 9.39
CA ALA A 95 -1.71 8.69 8.57
C ALA A 95 -0.21 8.75 8.90
N ILE A 96 0.38 9.95 9.01
CA ILE A 96 1.81 10.09 9.35
C ILE A 96 2.12 9.55 10.76
N PRO A 97 1.45 10.00 11.85
CA PRO A 97 1.69 9.45 13.19
C PRO A 97 1.46 7.93 13.27
N ARG A 98 0.40 7.45 12.64
CA ARG A 98 0.05 6.03 12.60
C ARG A 98 1.13 5.20 11.91
N THR A 99 1.70 5.69 10.82
CA THR A 99 2.77 4.97 10.11
C THR A 99 3.96 4.72 11.03
N GLY A 100 4.35 5.71 11.82
CA GLY A 100 5.41 5.56 12.84
C GLY A 100 5.05 4.52 13.91
N ALA A 101 3.84 4.61 14.48
CA ALA A 101 3.36 3.65 15.49
C ALA A 101 3.29 2.22 14.95
N THR A 102 2.73 2.03 13.76
CA THR A 102 2.61 0.72 13.10
C THR A 102 3.98 0.13 12.79
N THR A 103 4.94 0.95 12.34
CA THR A 103 6.33 0.51 12.12
C THR A 103 6.98 0.04 13.42
N TYR A 104 6.71 0.72 14.54
CA TYR A 104 7.19 0.26 15.85
C TYR A 104 6.55 -1.06 16.26
N GLU A 105 5.22 -1.13 16.29
CA GLU A 105 4.47 -2.27 16.81
C GLU A 105 4.64 -3.53 15.96
N MET A 106 4.65 -3.39 14.64
CA MET A 106 4.73 -4.52 13.72
C MET A 106 6.15 -4.81 13.22
N GLY A 107 7.06 -3.83 13.28
CA GLY A 107 8.43 -3.96 12.76
C GLY A 107 9.51 -4.09 13.83
N ILE A 108 9.46 -3.26 14.89
CA ILE A 108 10.53 -3.18 15.90
C ILE A 108 10.23 -4.06 17.12
N MET A 109 9.00 -3.95 17.65
CA MET A 109 8.59 -4.66 18.86
C MET A 109 8.75 -6.18 18.74
N PRO A 110 8.45 -6.84 17.59
CA PRO A 110 8.68 -8.29 17.46
C PRO A 110 10.15 -8.71 17.50
N LEU A 111 11.08 -7.80 17.16
CA LEU A 111 12.52 -8.09 17.09
C LEU A 111 13.26 -7.75 18.39
N PHE A 112 12.89 -6.64 19.04
CA PHE A 112 13.61 -6.10 20.20
C PHE A 112 12.78 -6.07 21.49
N GLY A 113 11.53 -6.55 21.43
CA GLY A 113 10.58 -6.47 22.53
C GLY A 113 10.27 -5.02 22.92
N THR A 114 10.02 -4.79 24.21
CA THR A 114 9.77 -3.45 24.77
C THR A 114 11.05 -2.72 25.20
N SER A 115 12.23 -3.21 24.81
CA SER A 115 13.53 -2.66 25.23
C SER A 115 13.78 -1.26 24.66
N ILE A 116 13.21 -0.97 23.48
CA ILE A 116 13.29 0.33 22.83
C ILE A 116 12.01 1.11 23.16
N PRO A 117 12.07 2.24 23.88
CA PRO A 117 10.89 3.04 24.17
C PRO A 117 10.25 3.57 22.88
N VAL A 118 8.92 3.45 22.75
CA VAL A 118 8.14 3.94 21.60
C VAL A 118 8.49 5.38 21.26
N LEU A 119 8.57 6.26 22.27
CA LEU A 119 8.84 7.68 22.08
C LEU A 119 10.20 7.92 21.43
N LEU A 120 11.22 7.19 21.86
CA LEU A 120 12.58 7.30 21.31
C LEU A 120 12.60 6.84 19.85
N PHE A 121 11.94 5.71 19.56
CA PHE A 121 11.81 5.22 18.20
C PHE A 121 11.10 6.23 17.30
N CYS A 122 9.95 6.77 17.71
CA CYS A 122 9.19 7.74 16.92
C CYS A 122 10.00 9.01 16.63
N ILE A 123 10.71 9.56 17.62
CA ILE A 123 11.57 10.73 17.42
C ILE A 123 12.63 10.45 16.36
N LEU A 124 13.34 9.31 16.47
CA LEU A 124 14.37 8.92 15.51
C LEU A 124 13.78 8.65 14.12
N PHE A 125 12.66 7.93 14.05
CA PHE A 125 11.96 7.60 12.82
C PHE A 125 11.54 8.85 12.05
N PHE A 126 10.90 9.81 12.73
CA PHE A 126 10.48 11.06 12.08
C PHE A 126 11.65 12.00 11.79
N ALA A 127 12.70 12.02 12.61
CA ALA A 127 13.91 12.78 12.32
C ALA A 127 14.62 12.27 11.05
N ILE A 128 14.79 10.95 10.93
CA ILE A 128 15.36 10.32 9.73
C ILE A 128 14.46 10.57 8.53
N SER A 129 13.14 10.37 8.68
CA SER A 129 12.17 10.64 7.60
C SER A 129 12.26 12.09 7.13
N TYR A 130 12.32 13.05 8.05
CA TYR A 130 12.50 14.46 7.74
C TYR A 130 13.78 14.70 6.94
N VAL A 131 14.93 14.19 7.41
CA VAL A 131 16.22 14.32 6.72
C VAL A 131 16.18 13.72 5.30
N LEU A 132 15.54 12.57 5.14
CA LEU A 132 15.38 11.91 3.85
C LEU A 132 14.49 12.73 2.90
N THR A 133 13.40 13.33 3.41
CA THR A 133 12.51 14.17 2.59
C THR A 133 13.12 15.49 2.13
N ILE A 134 14.23 15.95 2.72
CA ILE A 134 14.98 17.13 2.22
C ILE A 134 15.54 16.89 0.81
N ARG A 135 15.78 15.62 0.42
CA ARG A 135 16.22 15.24 -0.93
C ARG A 135 15.31 14.14 -1.49
N PRO A 136 14.09 14.48 -1.95
CA PRO A 136 13.09 13.50 -2.37
C PRO A 136 13.58 12.60 -3.51
N SER A 137 14.42 13.11 -4.41
CA SER A 137 15.04 12.34 -5.50
C SER A 137 15.85 11.13 -4.99
N LYS A 138 16.54 11.29 -3.85
CA LYS A 138 17.35 10.22 -3.26
C LYS A 138 16.52 9.16 -2.55
N VAL A 139 15.34 9.51 -2.03
CA VAL A 139 14.44 8.55 -1.37
C VAL A 139 13.91 7.54 -2.38
N VAL A 140 13.45 8.02 -3.55
CA VAL A 140 12.97 7.16 -4.64
C VAL A 140 14.10 6.22 -5.10
N ASP A 141 15.31 6.74 -5.27
CA ASP A 141 16.49 5.93 -5.64
C ASP A 141 16.83 4.87 -4.56
N ILE A 142 16.79 5.23 -3.27
CA ILE A 142 17.11 4.31 -2.16
C ILE A 142 16.06 3.21 -2.05
N VAL A 143 14.77 3.56 -2.07
CA VAL A 143 13.68 2.57 -2.03
C VAL A 143 13.80 1.61 -3.21
N TRP A 144 13.97 2.16 -4.42
CA TRP A 144 14.14 1.34 -5.63
C TRP A 144 15.39 0.46 -5.55
N THR A 145 16.51 0.98 -5.05
CA THR A 145 17.76 0.20 -4.89
C THR A 145 17.61 -0.89 -3.84
N VAL A 146 16.89 -0.67 -2.73
CA VAL A 146 16.64 -1.71 -1.71
C VAL A 146 15.76 -2.83 -2.28
N PHE A 147 14.68 -2.46 -3.00
CA PHE A 147 13.82 -3.43 -3.68
C PHE A 147 14.55 -4.21 -4.77
N ASN A 148 15.40 -3.55 -5.56
CA ASN A 148 16.05 -4.15 -6.72
C ASN A 148 17.35 -4.89 -6.36
N SER A 149 18.13 -4.40 -5.39
CA SER A 149 19.43 -5.01 -4.99
C SER A 149 19.31 -6.12 -3.95
N SER A 150 18.23 -6.21 -3.17
CA SER A 150 18.13 -7.22 -2.08
C SER A 150 17.05 -8.29 -2.31
N SER A 151 16.04 -8.02 -3.15
CA SER A 151 14.83 -8.85 -3.18
C SER A 151 14.57 -9.62 -4.48
N SER A 152 15.08 -9.23 -5.66
CA SER A 152 14.68 -9.91 -6.91
C SER A 152 15.16 -11.37 -7.01
N ASN A 153 16.37 -11.67 -6.51
CA ASN A 153 16.89 -13.04 -6.49
C ASN A 153 16.32 -13.88 -5.33
N SER A 154 16.27 -13.34 -4.11
CA SER A 154 15.77 -14.09 -2.94
C SER A 154 14.26 -14.30 -2.95
N PHE A 155 13.48 -13.33 -3.45
CA PHE A 155 12.01 -13.44 -3.56
C PHE A 155 11.59 -14.45 -4.63
N SER A 156 12.25 -14.46 -5.79
CA SER A 156 12.01 -15.46 -6.83
C SER A 156 12.40 -16.88 -6.37
N ILE A 157 13.54 -17.02 -5.67
CA ILE A 157 14.01 -18.30 -5.13
C ILE A 157 13.11 -18.81 -3.98
N TYR A 158 12.60 -17.92 -3.12
CA TYR A 158 11.72 -18.31 -2.01
C TYR A 158 10.30 -18.63 -2.46
N ASN A 159 9.75 -17.90 -3.44
CA ASN A 159 8.50 -18.30 -4.10
C ASN A 159 8.65 -19.68 -4.79
N TYR A 160 9.77 -19.92 -5.48
CA TYR A 160 10.05 -21.23 -6.10
C TYR A 160 10.22 -22.34 -5.05
N LYS A 161 10.96 -22.09 -3.96
CA LYS A 161 11.16 -23.08 -2.88
C LYS A 161 9.89 -23.35 -2.07
N GLY A 162 9.04 -22.35 -1.82
CA GLY A 162 7.76 -22.52 -1.14
C GLY A 162 6.76 -23.36 -1.92
N ILE A 163 6.84 -23.36 -3.26
CA ILE A 163 6.01 -24.20 -4.14
C ILE A 163 6.56 -25.64 -4.23
N ILE A 164 7.88 -25.84 -4.21
CA ILE A 164 8.53 -27.14 -4.45
C ILE A 164 8.78 -27.93 -3.14
N SER A 165 8.92 -27.25 -2.02
CA SER A 165 9.03 -27.87 -0.69
C SER A 165 8.11 -27.12 0.27
N PRO A 166 6.83 -27.51 0.39
CA PRO A 166 6.00 -27.03 1.48
C PRO A 166 6.72 -27.35 2.80
N LEU A 167 7.09 -26.31 3.53
CA LEU A 167 7.72 -26.41 4.84
C LEU A 167 6.61 -26.71 5.85
N GLY A 168 6.15 -27.97 5.84
CA GLY A 168 5.21 -28.51 6.81
C GLY A 168 3.79 -28.77 6.35
N ASP A 169 3.05 -29.44 7.23
CA ASP A 169 1.62 -29.71 7.06
C ASP A 169 0.85 -28.38 6.96
N ILE A 170 -0.11 -28.36 6.04
CA ILE A 170 -0.97 -27.20 5.80
C ILE A 170 -1.77 -26.95 7.09
N VAL A 171 -1.57 -25.79 7.71
CA VAL A 171 -2.43 -25.33 8.80
C VAL A 171 -3.87 -25.34 8.30
N ASP A 172 -4.72 -26.19 8.88
CA ASP A 172 -6.05 -26.49 8.35
C ASP A 172 -7.06 -25.33 8.49
N LYS A 173 -6.75 -24.30 9.31
CA LYS A 173 -7.70 -23.22 9.62
C LYS A 173 -7.02 -21.85 9.79
N PRO A 174 -7.66 -20.76 9.32
CA PRO A 174 -7.24 -19.40 9.64
C PRO A 174 -7.33 -19.14 11.16
N MET A 175 -6.49 -18.23 11.68
CA MET A 175 -6.58 -17.79 13.09
C MET A 175 -7.83 -16.97 13.39
N ILE A 176 -8.51 -16.52 12.34
CA ILE A 176 -9.64 -15.60 12.41
C ILE A 176 -10.85 -16.14 11.62
N PRO A 177 -12.08 -15.85 12.05
CA PRO A 177 -13.29 -16.41 11.44
C PRO A 177 -13.76 -15.69 10.16
N ASN A 178 -13.34 -14.45 9.89
CA ASN A 178 -13.80 -13.66 8.73
C ASN A 178 -12.64 -13.05 7.93
N VAL A 179 -11.98 -13.89 7.14
CA VAL A 179 -10.76 -13.59 6.40
C VAL A 179 -10.95 -12.48 5.35
N PHE A 180 -12.09 -12.45 4.66
CA PHE A 180 -12.37 -11.42 3.65
C PHE A 180 -12.57 -10.03 4.26
N ALA A 181 -13.36 -9.95 5.34
CA ALA A 181 -13.59 -8.69 6.04
C ALA A 181 -12.29 -8.15 6.65
N GLU A 182 -11.44 -9.02 7.18
CA GLU A 182 -10.11 -8.65 7.65
C GLU A 182 -9.24 -8.11 6.52
N GLY A 183 -9.26 -8.77 5.36
CA GLY A 183 -8.57 -8.28 4.16
C GLY A 183 -8.98 -6.84 3.81
N ILE A 184 -10.28 -6.56 3.73
CA ILE A 184 -10.80 -5.20 3.52
C ILE A 184 -10.34 -4.26 4.64
N GLY A 185 -10.42 -4.69 5.89
CA GLY A 185 -10.00 -3.92 7.05
C GLY A 185 -8.53 -3.51 6.97
N GLN A 186 -7.64 -4.44 6.65
CA GLN A 186 -6.21 -4.18 6.51
C GLN A 186 -5.90 -3.33 5.28
N GLY A 187 -6.62 -3.53 4.16
CA GLY A 187 -6.48 -2.69 2.97
C GLY A 187 -6.96 -1.26 3.19
N TYR A 188 -8.04 -1.06 3.97
CA TYR A 188 -8.48 0.28 4.38
C TYR A 188 -7.45 0.96 5.29
N GLN A 189 -6.74 0.19 6.10
CA GLN A 189 -5.77 0.69 7.06
C GLN A 189 -4.48 1.24 6.42
N THR A 190 -4.20 0.92 5.16
CA THR A 190 -3.08 1.51 4.40
C THR A 190 -3.25 3.02 4.22
N MET A 191 -4.51 3.50 4.23
CA MET A 191 -4.90 4.90 4.02
C MET A 191 -4.57 5.44 2.62
N ASP A 192 -4.24 4.57 1.66
CA ASP A 192 -3.86 4.98 0.31
C ASP A 192 -5.01 5.66 -0.44
N ALA A 193 -6.27 5.31 -0.15
CA ALA A 193 -7.43 5.98 -0.72
C ALA A 193 -7.53 7.46 -0.33
N PHE A 194 -7.17 7.82 0.90
CA PHE A 194 -7.14 9.22 1.35
C PHE A 194 -5.97 9.97 0.68
N ALA A 195 -4.77 9.37 0.71
CA ALA A 195 -3.61 9.91 0.00
C ALA A 195 -3.87 10.10 -1.50
N ALA A 196 -4.63 9.19 -2.11
CA ALA A 196 -5.02 9.23 -3.51
C ALA A 196 -5.85 10.47 -3.86
N ILE A 197 -6.78 10.88 -3.01
CA ILE A 197 -7.59 12.08 -3.22
C ILE A 197 -6.69 13.32 -3.25
N ALA A 198 -5.79 13.45 -2.28
CA ALA A 198 -4.89 14.60 -2.15
C ALA A 198 -3.85 14.68 -3.29
N LEU A 199 -3.27 13.54 -3.68
CA LEU A 199 -2.20 13.49 -4.68
C LEU A 199 -2.72 13.37 -6.13
N ALA A 200 -3.99 13.00 -6.34
CA ALA A 200 -4.60 12.92 -7.66
C ALA A 200 -4.52 14.24 -8.43
N SER A 201 -4.64 15.39 -7.75
CA SER A 201 -4.54 16.71 -8.38
C SER A 201 -3.22 16.89 -9.14
N VAL A 202 -2.10 16.45 -8.56
CA VAL A 202 -0.76 16.57 -9.17
C VAL A 202 -0.66 15.68 -10.41
N LEU A 203 -1.21 14.46 -10.33
CA LEU A 203 -1.27 13.53 -11.46
C LEU A 203 -2.10 14.11 -12.62
N ILE A 204 -3.24 14.73 -12.30
CA ILE A 204 -4.15 15.29 -13.31
C ILE A 204 -3.55 16.53 -13.98
N VAL A 205 -2.85 17.39 -13.23
CA VAL A 205 -2.06 18.49 -13.80
C VAL A 205 -1.00 17.96 -14.77
N SER A 206 -0.27 16.91 -14.38
CA SER A 206 0.74 16.28 -15.24
C SER A 206 0.14 15.68 -16.52
N LEU A 207 -1.09 15.17 -16.46
CA LEU A 207 -1.84 14.70 -17.63
C LEU A 207 -2.27 15.85 -18.54
N ASN A 208 -2.71 16.98 -17.96
CA ASN A 208 -3.04 18.19 -18.70
C ASN A 208 -1.83 18.71 -19.49
N ASP A 209 -0.65 18.78 -18.85
CA ASP A 209 0.59 19.23 -19.47
C ASP A 209 1.04 18.33 -20.63
N LYS A 210 0.69 17.04 -20.56
CA LYS A 210 0.91 16.05 -21.63
C LYS A 210 -0.09 16.15 -22.79
N GLY A 211 -1.07 17.04 -22.71
CA GLY A 211 -2.09 17.26 -23.75
C GLY A 211 -3.36 16.42 -23.60
N TYR A 212 -3.55 15.74 -22.46
CA TYR A 212 -4.81 15.04 -22.17
C TYR A 212 -5.82 16.04 -21.59
N SER A 213 -6.49 16.82 -22.45
CA SER A 213 -7.38 17.91 -22.03
C SER A 213 -8.81 17.47 -21.72
N THR A 214 -9.32 16.41 -22.34
CA THR A 214 -10.71 15.95 -22.11
C THR A 214 -10.82 15.01 -20.91
N ILE A 215 -11.93 15.08 -20.18
CA ILE A 215 -12.22 14.18 -19.05
C ILE A 215 -12.22 12.71 -19.50
N SER A 216 -12.79 12.42 -20.68
CA SER A 216 -12.79 11.07 -21.24
C SER A 216 -11.36 10.55 -21.48
N ASP A 217 -10.47 11.39 -22.01
CA ASP A 217 -9.08 10.99 -22.27
C ASP A 217 -8.33 10.76 -20.96
N LYS A 218 -8.51 11.61 -19.95
CA LYS A 218 -7.96 11.42 -18.60
C LYS A 218 -8.42 10.12 -17.98
N LEU A 219 -9.73 9.84 -17.99
CA LEU A 219 -10.28 8.61 -17.40
C LEU A 219 -9.80 7.35 -18.11
N LYS A 220 -9.71 7.36 -19.45
CA LYS A 220 -9.15 6.22 -20.22
C LYS A 220 -7.67 6.02 -19.91
N MET A 221 -6.93 7.11 -19.77
CA MET A 221 -5.49 7.08 -19.47
C MET A 221 -5.26 6.55 -18.05
N ILE A 222 -5.91 7.13 -17.04
CA ILE A 222 -5.88 6.69 -15.64
C ILE A 222 -6.35 5.25 -15.50
N GLY A 223 -7.41 4.83 -16.19
CA GLY A 223 -7.88 3.44 -16.14
C GLY A 223 -6.84 2.45 -16.67
N LYS A 224 -6.20 2.73 -17.81
CA LYS A 224 -5.16 1.86 -18.37
C LYS A 224 -3.89 1.83 -17.51
N ALA A 225 -3.45 3.00 -17.04
CA ALA A 225 -2.32 3.12 -16.13
C ALA A 225 -2.62 2.45 -14.77
N GLY A 226 -3.85 2.58 -14.29
CA GLY A 226 -4.34 2.00 -13.04
C GLY A 226 -4.37 0.48 -13.08
N VAL A 227 -4.77 -0.13 -14.19
CA VAL A 227 -4.67 -1.60 -14.36
C VAL A 227 -3.22 -2.07 -14.27
N LEU A 228 -2.27 -1.33 -14.89
CA LEU A 228 -0.85 -1.64 -14.80
C LEU A 228 -0.34 -1.50 -13.35
N ALA A 229 -0.72 -0.42 -12.67
CA ALA A 229 -0.35 -0.17 -11.28
C ALA A 229 -0.92 -1.25 -10.34
N CYS A 230 -2.23 -1.49 -10.39
CA CYS A 230 -2.91 -2.50 -9.58
C CYS A 230 -2.35 -3.91 -9.84
N GLY A 231 -2.03 -4.25 -11.09
CA GLY A 231 -1.37 -5.51 -11.40
C GLY A 231 0.02 -5.64 -10.77
N GLY A 232 0.82 -4.58 -10.82
CA GLY A 232 2.12 -4.53 -10.14
C GLY A 232 2.00 -4.66 -8.63
N LEU A 233 1.07 -3.94 -8.02
CA LEU A 233 0.79 -3.99 -6.58
C LEU A 233 0.31 -5.39 -6.17
N ALA A 234 -0.64 -5.95 -6.91
CA ALA A 234 -1.16 -7.30 -6.67
C ALA A 234 -0.05 -8.37 -6.71
N LEU A 235 0.90 -8.25 -7.64
CA LEU A 235 2.05 -9.16 -7.69
C LEU A 235 2.94 -9.05 -6.44
N VAL A 236 3.24 -7.84 -6.00
CA VAL A 236 4.09 -7.63 -4.82
C VAL A 236 3.36 -8.08 -3.55
N TYR A 237 2.12 -7.62 -3.35
CA TYR A 237 1.31 -7.91 -2.17
C TYR A 237 0.93 -9.37 -2.08
N GLY A 238 0.57 -10.00 -3.20
CA GLY A 238 0.26 -11.42 -3.25
C GLY A 238 1.46 -12.27 -2.84
N GLY A 239 2.65 -11.94 -3.36
CA GLY A 239 3.88 -12.61 -2.92
C GLY A 239 4.18 -12.38 -1.44
N LEU A 240 4.01 -11.16 -0.93
CA LEU A 240 4.18 -10.85 0.50
C LEU A 240 3.18 -11.59 1.41
N CYS A 241 1.91 -11.67 1.03
CA CYS A 241 0.89 -12.48 1.73
C CYS A 241 1.28 -13.96 1.75
N PHE A 242 1.73 -14.49 0.62
CA PHE A 242 2.17 -15.89 0.53
C PHE A 242 3.40 -16.16 1.43
N LEU A 243 4.36 -15.23 1.50
CA LEU A 243 5.48 -15.31 2.45
C LEU A 243 4.98 -15.36 3.90
N GLY A 244 4.01 -14.51 4.23
CA GLY A 244 3.39 -14.48 5.56
C GLY A 244 2.74 -15.81 5.94
N GLN A 245 1.99 -16.42 5.01
CA GLN A 245 1.42 -17.75 5.20
C GLN A 245 2.52 -18.79 5.48
N LEU A 246 3.59 -18.82 4.68
CA LEU A 246 4.65 -19.81 4.84
C LEU A 246 5.41 -19.63 6.17
N TYR A 247 5.58 -18.38 6.62
CA TYR A 247 6.12 -18.10 7.94
C TYR A 247 5.24 -18.67 9.06
N GLN A 248 3.92 -18.55 8.93
CA GLN A 248 2.98 -19.11 9.91
C GLN A 248 3.08 -20.64 10.01
N GLN A 249 3.21 -21.33 8.87
CA GLN A 249 3.41 -22.78 8.84
C GLN A 249 4.67 -23.21 9.62
N CYS A 250 5.77 -22.47 9.44
CA CYS A 250 7.02 -22.72 10.17
C CYS A 250 6.89 -22.51 11.68
N MET A 251 6.16 -21.47 12.11
CA MET A 251 5.93 -21.17 13.53
C MET A 251 5.16 -22.29 14.25
N GLU A 252 4.13 -22.86 13.62
CA GLU A 252 3.38 -23.97 14.19
C GLU A 252 4.19 -25.26 14.29
N GLN A 253 5.04 -25.57 13.29
CA GLN A 253 5.92 -26.73 13.36
C GLN A 253 6.95 -26.63 14.48
N MET A 254 7.51 -25.45 14.74
CA MET A 254 8.41 -25.24 15.87
C MET A 254 7.68 -25.45 17.21
N GLN A 255 6.42 -25.01 17.34
CA GLN A 255 5.63 -25.27 18.54
C GLN A 255 5.26 -26.75 18.70
N TYR A 256 5.05 -27.48 17.60
CA TYR A 256 4.78 -28.92 17.61
C TYR A 256 6.01 -29.74 18.01
N ASN A 257 7.19 -29.42 17.47
CA ASN A 257 8.44 -30.13 17.78
C ASN A 257 8.99 -29.88 19.20
N HIS A 258 8.45 -28.89 19.92
CA HIS A 258 8.79 -28.58 21.32
C HIS A 258 7.76 -29.12 22.34
N LYS A 259 6.75 -29.89 21.90
CA LYS A 259 5.86 -30.67 22.77
C LYS A 259 6.24 -32.15 22.75
#